data_AF-A0A5N3QTH1-F1
#
_entry.id   AF-A0A5N3QTH1-F1
#
_cell.length_a   1.000
_cell.length_b   1.000
_cell.length_c   1.000
_cell.angle_alpha   90.00
_cell.angle_beta   90.00
_cell.angle_gamma   90.00
#
_symmetry.space_group_name_H-M   'P 1'
#
loop_
_entity.id
_entity.type
_entity.pdbx_description
1 polymer ?
#
loop_
_entity_poly.entity_id
_entity_poly.type
_entity_poly.pdbx_seq_one_letter_code
_entity_poly.pdbx_strand_id
1 'polypeptide(L)'
;MRLSLDQLMTKKNSKLQTKENGVTLGVFPSPVNGEPMELLALFRGNTKTGNMIQLSVIPVTWELEDGTAGRYAICGSCPHHKIGSCYAYDQGLFSMRTQGRKGAYKPMEMETFLERAKGSFIRFGRFGDCSMLPYETVKAIADVSGGFTGYTNQWRSKHFDARFTQLFMLSTIGEKDAEQAAKMFPNARQFQVLHQDAEYTNDINEGVIKCPSENGYTCDECLLCDGEQKGTGGVNVQIRAHGVKYKTNRINKLLKADMISVKNI
;
A
#
# COMPACT_ATOMS: atom_id res chain seq x y z
N MET A 1 12.48 -26.97 9.30
CA MET A 1 13.50 -26.03 9.78
C MET A 1 12.76 -24.76 10.15
N ARG A 2 12.72 -24.37 11.44
CA ARG A 2 11.99 -23.18 11.89
C ARG A 2 12.68 -21.95 11.31
N LEU A 3 12.00 -21.20 10.43
CA LEU A 3 12.47 -19.88 10.00
C LEU A 3 12.30 -18.93 11.19
N SER A 4 13.36 -18.26 11.63
CA SER A 4 13.26 -17.22 12.66
C SER A 4 12.89 -15.87 12.03
N LEU A 5 12.30 -14.96 12.82
CA LEU A 5 12.03 -13.60 12.36
C LEU A 5 13.31 -12.93 11.83
N ASP A 6 14.44 -13.12 12.51
CA ASP A 6 15.75 -12.60 12.08
C ASP A 6 16.20 -13.12 10.70
N GLN A 7 15.75 -14.31 10.28
CA GLN A 7 16.07 -14.84 8.95
C GLN A 7 15.25 -14.17 7.84
N LEU A 8 14.09 -13.60 8.15
CA LEU A 8 13.29 -12.80 7.22
C LEU A 8 13.81 -11.36 7.08
N MET A 9 14.57 -10.87 8.07
CA MET A 9 14.91 -9.45 8.24
C MET A 9 16.39 -9.20 7.91
N THR A 10 16.77 -9.23 6.63
CA THR A 10 18.20 -9.30 6.24
C THR A 10 18.68 -8.26 5.22
N LYS A 11 17.82 -7.36 4.72
CA LYS A 11 18.24 -6.43 3.65
C LYS A 11 18.58 -5.04 4.19
N LYS A 12 19.86 -4.66 4.10
CA LYS A 12 20.32 -3.29 4.36
C LYS A 12 20.11 -2.42 3.12
N ASN A 13 19.54 -1.23 3.32
CA ASN A 13 19.26 -0.26 2.26
C ASN A 13 20.30 0.87 2.24
N SER A 14 20.73 1.29 1.05
CA SER A 14 21.62 2.45 0.87
C SER A 14 20.85 3.76 0.94
N LYS A 15 21.36 4.74 1.70
CA LYS A 15 20.70 6.05 1.91
C LYS A 15 20.39 6.76 0.58
N LEU A 16 19.13 7.17 0.37
CA LEU A 16 18.73 7.98 -0.78
C LEU A 16 19.34 9.38 -0.63
N GLN A 17 20.27 9.77 -1.51
CA GLN A 17 20.79 11.13 -1.60
C GLN A 17 20.23 11.81 -2.85
N THR A 18 19.32 12.77 -2.67
CA THR A 18 18.71 13.47 -3.80
C THR A 18 18.56 14.96 -3.55
N LYS A 19 18.68 15.76 -4.62
CA LYS A 19 18.43 17.22 -4.57
C LYS A 19 16.93 17.53 -4.60
N GLU A 20 16.10 16.74 -5.29
CA GLU A 20 14.64 16.93 -5.28
C GLU A 20 13.97 16.16 -4.15
N ASN A 21 12.89 16.75 -3.60
CA ASN A 21 12.03 16.11 -2.60
C ASN A 21 11.07 15.07 -3.20
N GLY A 22 10.77 15.20 -4.50
CA GLY A 22 9.88 14.31 -5.23
C GLY A 22 9.62 14.79 -6.66
N VAL A 23 9.05 13.91 -7.47
CA VAL A 23 8.79 14.10 -8.90
C VAL A 23 7.43 13.52 -9.30
N THR A 24 6.89 13.97 -10.43
CA THR A 24 5.78 13.30 -11.11
C THR A 24 6.31 12.42 -12.23
N LEU A 25 5.74 11.22 -12.34
CA LEU A 25 6.13 10.16 -13.26
C LEU A 25 5.09 9.94 -14.37
N GLY A 26 4.18 10.90 -14.55
CA GLY A 26 3.18 10.89 -15.61
C GLY A 26 1.75 10.83 -15.11
N VAL A 27 0.83 11.00 -16.07
CA VAL A 27 -0.62 11.01 -15.87
C VAL A 27 -1.22 9.77 -16.54
N PHE A 28 -2.13 9.12 -15.83
CA PHE A 28 -2.78 7.87 -16.20
C PHE A 28 -4.30 8.01 -16.04
N PRO A 29 -5.10 7.43 -16.95
CA PRO A 29 -6.55 7.42 -16.78
C PRO A 29 -6.94 6.44 -15.67
N SER A 30 -7.86 6.86 -14.81
CA SER A 30 -8.47 5.99 -13.80
C SER A 30 -9.26 4.85 -14.46
N PRO A 31 -9.04 3.59 -14.06
CA PRO A 31 -9.79 2.45 -14.61
C PRO A 31 -11.26 2.44 -14.18
N VAL A 32 -11.64 3.18 -13.13
CA VAL A 32 -13.01 3.16 -12.59
C VAL A 32 -13.91 4.28 -13.13
N ASN A 33 -13.34 5.40 -13.60
CA ASN A 33 -14.10 6.54 -14.09
C ASN A 33 -13.39 7.40 -15.17
N GLY A 34 -12.19 7.02 -15.61
CA GLY A 34 -11.44 7.75 -16.64
C GLY A 34 -10.78 9.06 -16.19
N GLU A 35 -11.05 9.53 -14.97
CA GLU A 35 -10.45 10.74 -14.42
C GLU A 35 -8.91 10.65 -14.39
N PRO A 36 -8.19 11.74 -14.68
CA PRO A 36 -6.73 11.73 -14.73
C PRO A 36 -6.12 11.61 -13.33
N MET A 37 -5.24 10.63 -13.18
CA MET A 37 -4.45 10.37 -11.98
C MET A 37 -2.97 10.59 -12.29
N GLU A 38 -2.25 11.15 -11.34
CA GLU A 38 -0.81 11.38 -11.41
C GLU A 38 -0.08 10.42 -10.47
N LEU A 39 1.01 9.83 -10.97
CA LEU A 39 1.93 9.03 -10.17
C LEU A 39 3.05 9.92 -9.63
N LEU A 40 3.12 10.06 -8.31
CA LEU A 40 4.18 10.79 -7.62
C LEU A 40 5.17 9.86 -6.96
N ALA A 41 6.46 10.17 -7.10
CA ALA A 41 7.53 9.57 -6.32
C ALA A 41 8.13 10.59 -5.34
N LEU A 42 8.16 10.25 -4.06
CA LEU A 42 8.80 11.06 -3.03
C LEU A 42 10.09 10.39 -2.56
N PHE A 43 11.19 11.13 -2.61
CA PHE A 43 12.53 10.65 -2.24
C PHE A 43 12.83 10.88 -0.76
N ARG A 44 11.83 10.64 0.10
CA ARG A 44 11.97 10.84 1.55
C ARG A 44 11.38 9.66 2.31
N GLY A 45 12.19 9.14 3.23
CA GLY A 45 11.76 8.18 4.23
C GLY A 45 11.01 8.81 5.41
N ASN A 46 10.58 7.99 6.35
CA ASN A 46 10.13 8.42 7.68
C ASN A 46 10.41 7.32 8.71
N THR A 47 10.11 7.59 9.98
CA THR A 47 10.36 6.66 11.10
C THR A 47 9.60 5.34 11.01
N LYS A 48 8.54 5.23 10.19
CA LYS A 48 7.79 3.99 9.98
C LYS A 48 8.34 3.18 8.79
N THR A 49 8.70 3.85 7.72
CA THR A 49 9.08 3.18 6.46
C THR A 49 10.58 3.01 6.30
N GLY A 50 11.38 3.74 7.09
CA GLY A 50 12.80 3.91 6.83
C GLY A 50 13.05 4.57 5.48
N ASN A 51 14.16 4.22 4.84
CA ASN A 51 14.71 4.87 3.64
C ASN A 51 14.09 4.34 2.32
N MET A 52 12.76 4.38 2.20
CA MET A 52 12.08 3.96 0.97
C MET A 52 11.71 5.16 0.09
N ILE A 53 11.81 5.00 -1.23
CA ILE A 53 11.09 5.87 -2.18
C ILE A 53 9.61 5.58 -2.02
N GLN A 54 8.79 6.60 -1.78
CA GLN A 54 7.37 6.41 -1.52
C GLN A 54 6.55 6.85 -2.73
N LEU A 55 5.81 5.92 -3.32
CA LEU A 55 4.93 6.18 -4.44
C LEU A 55 3.51 6.49 -3.98
N SER A 56 2.88 7.46 -4.64
CA SER A 56 1.49 7.84 -4.41
C SER A 56 0.76 8.01 -5.73
N VAL A 57 -0.50 7.58 -5.79
CA VAL A 57 -1.43 7.88 -6.87
C VAL A 57 -2.36 8.97 -6.38
N ILE A 58 -2.41 10.09 -7.11
CA ILE A 58 -3.21 11.27 -6.74
C ILE A 58 -4.07 11.72 -7.92
N PRO A 59 -5.25 12.30 -7.71
CA PRO A 59 -5.97 12.94 -8.80
C PRO A 59 -5.23 14.21 -9.21
N VAL A 60 -5.17 14.50 -10.52
CA VAL A 60 -4.56 15.72 -11.04
C VAL A 60 -5.23 16.98 -10.47
N THR A 61 -6.52 16.90 -10.15
CA THR A 61 -7.30 17.98 -9.52
C THR A 61 -6.89 18.28 -8.07
N TRP A 62 -6.15 17.37 -7.41
CA TRP A 62 -5.87 17.43 -5.97
C TRP A 62 -7.11 17.49 -5.07
N GLU A 63 -8.24 16.95 -5.55
CA GLU A 63 -9.44 16.66 -4.76
C GLU A 63 -9.24 15.34 -4.03
N LEU A 64 -8.77 15.42 -2.79
CA LEU A 64 -8.38 14.24 -2.00
C LEU A 64 -9.44 13.88 -0.96
N GLU A 65 -10.42 14.75 -0.79
CA GLU A 65 -11.51 14.62 0.16
C GLU A 65 -12.41 13.43 -0.19
N ASP A 66 -12.92 12.77 0.85
CA ASP A 66 -13.88 11.68 0.65
C ASP A 66 -15.19 12.22 0.00
N GLY A 67 -15.88 11.39 -0.79
CA GLY A 67 -17.01 11.77 -1.64
C GLY A 67 -16.68 12.44 -2.98
N THR A 68 -15.42 12.80 -3.26
CA THR A 68 -15.06 13.47 -4.53
C THR A 68 -14.77 12.49 -5.68
N ALA A 69 -14.94 12.96 -6.91
CA ALA A 69 -14.58 12.21 -8.11
C ALA A 69 -13.08 11.90 -8.17
N GLY A 70 -12.23 12.86 -7.78
CA GLY A 70 -10.78 12.66 -7.70
C GLY A 70 -10.39 11.57 -6.69
N ARG A 71 -11.06 11.51 -5.54
CA ARG A 71 -10.82 10.46 -4.55
C ARG A 71 -11.27 9.08 -5.03
N TYR A 72 -12.42 9.00 -5.71
CA TYR A 72 -12.89 7.76 -6.34
C TYR A 72 -11.93 7.30 -7.43
N ALA A 73 -11.36 8.21 -8.21
CA ALA A 73 -10.42 7.89 -9.28
C ALA A 73 -9.21 7.09 -8.80
N ILE A 74 -8.63 7.43 -7.63
CA ILE A 74 -7.38 6.83 -7.15
C ILE A 74 -7.54 5.63 -6.20
N CYS A 75 -8.76 5.36 -5.76
CA CYS A 75 -9.04 4.36 -4.71
C CYS A 75 -10.32 3.54 -4.96
N GLY A 76 -11.10 3.84 -5.99
CA GLY A 76 -12.37 3.19 -6.27
C GLY A 76 -13.31 3.19 -5.07
N SER A 77 -13.95 2.04 -4.83
CA SER A 77 -14.89 1.82 -3.72
C SER A 77 -14.23 1.36 -2.41
N CYS A 78 -12.95 1.72 -2.19
CA CYS A 78 -12.15 1.33 -1.02
C CYS A 78 -12.94 1.43 0.31
N PRO A 79 -12.94 0.38 1.15
CA PRO A 79 -13.76 0.33 2.37
C PRO A 79 -13.40 1.44 3.36
N HIS A 80 -12.13 1.86 3.39
CA HIS A 80 -11.66 2.93 4.27
C HIS A 80 -12.26 4.30 3.94
N HIS A 81 -12.65 4.55 2.69
CA HIS A 81 -13.32 5.79 2.31
C HIS A 81 -14.79 5.77 2.78
N LYS A 82 -15.50 4.66 2.54
CA LYS A 82 -16.91 4.50 2.92
C LYS A 82 -17.13 4.73 4.42
N ILE A 83 -16.20 4.26 5.24
CA ILE A 83 -16.26 4.44 6.70
C ILE A 83 -15.40 5.61 7.18
N GLY A 84 -14.78 6.41 6.29
CA GLY A 84 -13.90 7.52 6.64
C GLY A 84 -12.78 7.15 7.63
N SER A 85 -12.16 5.98 7.48
CA SER A 85 -11.06 5.49 8.31
C SER A 85 -9.70 5.56 7.63
N CYS A 86 -9.62 6.08 6.40
CA CYS A 86 -8.36 6.16 5.66
C CYS A 86 -7.32 6.97 6.44
N TYR A 87 -6.36 6.27 7.05
CA TYR A 87 -5.33 6.88 7.88
C TYR A 87 -4.29 7.62 7.05
N ALA A 88 -4.10 7.25 5.79
CA ALA A 88 -3.23 7.98 4.85
C ALA A 88 -3.68 9.44 4.61
N TYR A 89 -4.89 9.80 5.06
CA TYR A 89 -5.36 11.18 5.16
C TYR A 89 -4.86 11.82 6.47
N ASP A 90 -3.55 12.02 6.60
CA ASP A 90 -2.89 12.63 7.76
C ASP A 90 -2.08 13.88 7.39
N GLN A 91 -1.27 14.40 8.32
CA GLN A 91 -0.42 15.58 8.09
C GLN A 91 0.53 15.42 6.89
N GLY A 92 0.97 14.20 6.60
CA GLY A 92 1.86 13.90 5.48
C GLY A 92 1.22 14.10 4.11
N LEU A 93 -0.12 13.96 4.03
CA LEU A 93 -0.90 14.27 2.83
C LEU A 93 -1.08 15.78 2.65
N PHE A 94 -1.38 16.51 3.73
CA PHE A 94 -1.53 17.97 3.67
C PHE A 94 -0.25 18.64 3.16
N SER A 95 0.91 18.27 3.71
CA SER A 95 2.20 18.75 3.23
C SER A 95 2.44 18.44 1.75
N MET A 96 2.13 17.21 1.31
CA MET A 96 2.27 16.81 -0.09
C MET A 96 1.33 17.61 -1.00
N ARG A 97 0.07 17.80 -0.61
CA ARG A 97 -0.92 18.59 -1.35
C ARG A 97 -0.51 20.05 -1.47
N THR A 98 -0.06 20.66 -0.38
CA THR A 98 0.40 22.06 -0.37
C THR A 98 1.61 22.25 -1.28
N GLN A 99 2.58 21.33 -1.27
CA GLN A 99 3.75 21.40 -2.14
C GLN A 99 3.40 21.12 -3.61
N GLY A 100 2.55 20.12 -3.85
CA GLY A 100 2.08 19.77 -5.19
C GLY A 100 1.32 20.91 -5.86
N ARG A 101 0.40 21.56 -5.16
CA ARG A 101 -0.31 22.77 -5.64
C ARG A 101 0.60 23.95 -5.92
N LYS A 102 1.81 23.98 -5.34
CA LYS A 102 2.85 24.98 -5.64
C LYS A 102 3.78 24.57 -6.79
N GLY A 103 3.53 23.44 -7.45
CA GLY A 103 4.35 22.94 -8.56
C GLY A 103 5.74 22.46 -8.14
N ALA A 104 5.88 21.98 -6.90
CA ALA A 104 7.15 21.52 -6.33
C ALA A 104 7.64 20.19 -6.91
N TYR A 105 6.75 19.36 -7.42
CA TYR A 105 7.09 18.07 -8.04
C TYR A 105 7.24 18.28 -9.54
N LYS A 106 8.49 18.29 -10.02
CA LYS A 106 8.77 18.43 -11.45
C LYS A 106 8.59 17.09 -12.17
N PRO A 107 8.17 17.10 -13.45
CA PRO A 107 8.13 15.89 -14.24
C PRO A 107 9.50 15.24 -14.37
N MET A 108 9.51 13.92 -14.32
CA MET A 108 10.67 13.07 -14.61
C MET A 108 10.20 11.94 -15.52
N GLU A 109 10.93 11.74 -16.61
CA GLU A 109 10.68 10.62 -17.52
C GLU A 109 10.81 9.28 -16.78
N MET A 110 9.93 8.34 -17.10
CA MET A 110 9.85 7.06 -16.40
C MET A 110 11.18 6.31 -16.45
N GLU A 111 11.85 6.28 -17.60
CA GLU A 111 13.14 5.62 -17.78
C GLU A 111 14.22 6.22 -16.88
N THR A 112 14.25 7.55 -16.74
CA THR A 112 15.16 8.24 -15.82
C THR A 112 14.87 7.87 -14.37
N PHE A 113 13.57 7.77 -14.02
CA PHE A 113 13.18 7.33 -12.69
C PHE A 113 13.57 5.86 -12.43
N LEU A 114 13.41 4.96 -13.40
CA LEU A 114 13.76 3.54 -13.25
C LEU A 114 15.26 3.36 -12.97
N GLU A 115 16.13 4.08 -13.69
CA GLU A 115 17.57 4.07 -13.42
C GLU A 115 17.89 4.56 -12.00
N ARG A 116 17.17 5.58 -11.51
CA ARG A 116 17.33 6.10 -10.15
C ARG A 116 16.73 5.20 -9.07
N ALA A 117 15.66 4.47 -9.38
CA ALA A 117 15.00 3.53 -8.50
C ALA A 117 15.77 2.21 -8.38
N LYS A 118 16.72 1.95 -9.30
CA LYS A 118 17.52 0.73 -9.35
C LYS A 118 18.19 0.44 -8.01
N GLY A 119 17.89 -0.73 -7.44
CA GLY A 119 18.42 -1.16 -6.14
C GLY A 119 17.86 -0.42 -4.90
N SER A 120 17.06 0.63 -5.09
CA SER A 120 16.38 1.33 -3.99
C SER A 120 15.19 0.51 -3.50
N PHE A 121 14.78 0.71 -2.25
CA PHE A 121 13.53 0.12 -1.75
C PHE A 121 12.33 1.02 -2.03
N ILE A 122 11.25 0.43 -2.52
CA ILE A 122 10.05 1.15 -2.95
C ILE A 122 8.87 0.82 -2.05
N ARG A 123 8.22 1.85 -1.52
CA ARG A 123 6.90 1.71 -0.91
C ARG A 123 5.83 2.11 -1.92
N PHE A 124 5.08 1.13 -2.40
CA PHE A 124 3.87 1.36 -3.18
C PHE A 124 2.70 1.73 -2.26
N GLY A 125 1.88 2.69 -2.69
CA GLY A 125 0.66 3.06 -1.96
C GLY A 125 0.88 3.84 -0.67
N ARG A 126 1.71 4.90 -0.70
CA ARG A 126 1.73 5.89 0.40
C ARG A 126 0.38 6.62 0.50
N PHE A 127 -0.18 6.99 -0.64
CA PHE A 127 -1.54 7.51 -0.79
C PHE A 127 -2.07 7.11 -2.17
N GLY A 128 -3.37 6.83 -2.26
CA GLY A 128 -3.93 6.16 -3.44
C GLY A 128 -3.53 4.68 -3.51
N ASP A 129 -4.17 3.94 -4.39
CA ASP A 129 -3.89 2.53 -4.62
C ASP A 129 -3.10 2.35 -5.92
N CYS A 130 -1.87 1.84 -5.84
CA CYS A 130 -1.02 1.69 -7.02
C CYS A 130 -1.57 0.64 -8.01
N SER A 131 -2.51 -0.22 -7.61
CA SER A 131 -3.19 -1.11 -8.55
C SER A 131 -4.21 -0.39 -9.46
N MET A 132 -4.40 0.91 -9.28
CA MET A 132 -5.18 1.75 -10.21
C MET A 132 -4.38 2.16 -11.43
N LEU A 133 -3.05 2.01 -11.41
CA LEU A 133 -2.18 2.27 -12.55
C LEU A 133 -2.14 1.06 -13.50
N PRO A 134 -1.65 1.23 -14.74
CA PRO A 134 -1.34 0.09 -15.59
C PRO A 134 -0.35 -0.86 -14.92
N TYR A 135 -0.63 -2.17 -14.97
CA TYR A 135 0.20 -3.19 -14.34
C TYR A 135 1.67 -3.10 -14.77
N GLU A 136 1.93 -2.90 -16.07
CA GLU A 136 3.30 -2.86 -16.59
C GLU A 136 4.12 -1.69 -16.04
N THR A 137 3.49 -0.54 -15.79
CA THR A 137 4.15 0.61 -15.16
C THR A 137 4.63 0.26 -13.75
N VAL A 138 3.76 -0.37 -12.96
CA VAL A 138 4.09 -0.74 -11.58
C VAL A 138 5.11 -1.87 -11.55
N LYS A 139 4.96 -2.84 -12.44
CA LYS A 139 5.87 -3.97 -12.58
C LYS A 139 7.28 -3.51 -12.94
N ALA A 140 7.42 -2.60 -13.91
CA ALA A 140 8.73 -2.06 -14.30
C ALA A 140 9.48 -1.43 -13.11
N ILE A 141 8.76 -0.69 -12.25
CA ILE A 141 9.35 -0.10 -11.04
C ILE A 141 9.73 -1.17 -10.02
N ALA A 142 8.88 -2.18 -9.84
CA ALA A 142 9.15 -3.29 -8.91
C ALA A 142 10.39 -4.10 -9.36
N ASP A 143 10.51 -4.38 -10.66
CA ASP A 143 11.58 -5.20 -11.24
C ASP A 143 12.97 -4.58 -11.06
N VAL A 144 13.10 -3.24 -11.09
CA VAL A 144 14.39 -2.57 -10.86
C VAL A 144 14.71 -2.34 -9.39
N SER A 145 13.72 -2.43 -8.50
CA SER A 145 13.89 -2.16 -7.08
C SER A 145 14.76 -3.22 -6.37
N GLY A 146 15.45 -2.83 -5.31
CA GLY A 146 16.15 -3.79 -4.43
C GLY A 146 15.21 -4.59 -3.52
N GLY A 147 13.95 -4.14 -3.44
CA GLY A 147 12.90 -4.66 -2.59
C GLY A 147 11.74 -3.68 -2.53
N PHE A 148 10.55 -4.15 -2.21
CA PHE A 148 9.38 -3.28 -2.12
C PHE A 148 8.38 -3.74 -1.08
N THR A 149 7.47 -2.84 -0.74
CA THR A 149 6.26 -3.14 0.04
C THR A 149 5.05 -2.54 -0.64
N GLY A 150 3.94 -3.28 -0.72
CA GLY A 150 2.67 -2.80 -1.22
C GLY A 150 1.51 -3.74 -0.88
N TYR A 151 0.33 -3.14 -0.73
CA TYR A 151 -0.93 -3.85 -0.61
C TYR A 151 -2.02 -3.06 -1.33
N THR A 152 -3.06 -3.76 -1.78
CA THR A 152 -4.16 -3.19 -2.54
C THR A 152 -5.50 -3.44 -1.86
N ASN A 153 -6.39 -2.45 -1.94
CA ASN A 153 -7.80 -2.58 -1.56
C ASN A 153 -8.70 -2.83 -2.79
N GLN A 154 -8.15 -2.78 -4.01
CA GLN A 154 -8.94 -2.89 -5.24
C GLN A 154 -9.37 -4.32 -5.57
N TRP A 155 -8.95 -5.35 -4.84
CA TRP A 155 -9.25 -6.74 -5.17
C TRP A 155 -10.75 -7.08 -5.23
N ARG A 156 -11.62 -6.22 -4.67
CA ARG A 156 -13.10 -6.32 -4.78
C ARG A 156 -13.67 -5.65 -6.03
N SER A 157 -12.88 -4.81 -6.69
CA SER A 157 -13.29 -4.04 -7.86
C SER A 157 -13.37 -4.92 -9.10
N LYS A 158 -14.41 -4.73 -9.91
CA LYS A 158 -14.52 -5.35 -11.24
C LYS A 158 -13.42 -4.90 -12.21
N HIS A 159 -12.71 -3.81 -11.90
CA HIS A 159 -11.62 -3.25 -12.70
C HIS A 159 -10.24 -3.72 -12.23
N PHE A 160 -10.18 -4.60 -11.23
CA PHE A 160 -8.92 -5.08 -10.70
C PHE A 160 -8.22 -6.02 -11.67
N ASP A 161 -7.00 -5.67 -12.07
CA ASP A 161 -6.12 -6.59 -12.77
C ASP A 161 -5.51 -7.58 -11.78
N ALA A 162 -5.96 -8.84 -11.84
CA ALA A 162 -5.53 -9.89 -10.93
C ALA A 162 -4.00 -10.12 -10.93
N ARG A 163 -3.27 -9.70 -11.98
CA ARG A 163 -1.80 -9.80 -12.00
C ARG A 163 -1.15 -9.00 -10.87
N PHE A 164 -1.83 -7.99 -10.33
CA PHE A 164 -1.35 -7.24 -9.17
C PHE A 164 -1.17 -8.10 -7.91
N THR A 165 -1.77 -9.29 -7.80
CA THR A 165 -1.48 -10.19 -6.66
C THR A 165 -0.01 -10.60 -6.62
N GLN A 166 0.68 -10.60 -7.77
CA GLN A 166 2.12 -10.87 -7.85
C GLN A 166 2.97 -9.79 -7.19
N LEU A 167 2.47 -8.55 -7.13
CA LEU A 167 3.20 -7.39 -6.61
C LEU A 167 2.66 -6.90 -5.27
N PHE A 168 1.37 -7.09 -4.98
CA PHE A 168 0.70 -6.54 -3.82
C PHE A 168 -0.04 -7.60 -3.03
N MET A 169 0.06 -7.50 -1.71
CA MET A 169 -0.82 -8.26 -0.82
C MET A 169 -2.24 -7.69 -0.86
N LEU A 170 -3.24 -8.54 -0.60
CA LEU A 170 -4.62 -8.11 -0.49
C LEU A 170 -4.86 -7.51 0.89
N SER A 171 -5.24 -6.23 0.93
CA SER A 171 -5.62 -5.56 2.17
C SER A 171 -7.02 -6.02 2.58
N THR A 172 -7.13 -6.64 3.75
CA THR A 172 -8.38 -7.16 4.29
C THR A 172 -8.66 -6.60 5.68
N ILE A 173 -9.93 -6.53 6.07
CA ILE A 173 -10.37 -5.98 7.35
C ILE A 173 -11.21 -7.07 8.05
N GLY A 174 -10.58 -7.79 8.98
CA GLY A 174 -11.20 -8.88 9.72
C GLY A 174 -11.25 -10.21 8.98
N GLU A 175 -11.71 -11.23 9.70
CA GLU A 175 -11.66 -12.64 9.26
C GLU A 175 -12.54 -12.92 8.04
N LYS A 176 -13.81 -12.48 8.05
CA LYS A 176 -14.74 -12.71 6.92
C LYS A 176 -14.25 -12.13 5.59
N ASP A 177 -13.64 -10.95 5.65
CA ASP A 177 -13.08 -10.28 4.47
C ASP A 177 -11.79 -10.96 4.00
N ALA A 178 -11.01 -11.51 4.94
CA ALA A 178 -9.84 -12.36 4.65
C ALA A 178 -10.23 -13.71 4.00
N GLU A 179 -11.24 -14.38 4.51
CA GLU A 179 -11.79 -15.61 3.92
C GLU A 179 -12.30 -15.37 2.50
N GLN A 180 -12.99 -14.24 2.30
CA GLN A 180 -13.47 -13.86 0.98
C GLN A 180 -12.34 -13.58 0.00
N ALA A 181 -11.29 -12.86 0.44
CA ALA A 181 -10.10 -12.63 -0.37
C ALA A 181 -9.42 -13.97 -0.76
N ALA A 182 -9.26 -14.89 0.19
CA ALA A 182 -8.69 -16.21 -0.06
C ALA A 182 -9.55 -17.03 -1.04
N LYS A 183 -10.88 -16.94 -0.95
CA LYS A 183 -11.79 -17.62 -1.89
C LYS A 183 -11.66 -17.07 -3.31
N MET A 184 -11.48 -15.76 -3.47
CA MET A 184 -11.36 -15.11 -4.79
C MET A 184 -9.97 -15.25 -5.38
N PHE A 185 -8.93 -15.21 -4.55
CA PHE A 185 -7.52 -15.22 -4.94
C PHE A 185 -6.72 -16.17 -4.03
N PRO A 186 -6.84 -17.49 -4.23
CA PRO A 186 -6.30 -18.50 -3.30
C PRO A 186 -4.78 -18.46 -3.11
N ASN A 187 -4.05 -17.90 -4.08
CA ASN A 187 -2.59 -17.79 -4.02
C ASN A 187 -2.12 -16.42 -3.54
N ALA A 188 -3.02 -15.45 -3.38
CA ALA A 188 -2.63 -14.10 -2.99
C ALA A 188 -2.44 -14.00 -1.47
N ARG A 189 -1.31 -13.44 -1.05
CA ARG A 189 -1.05 -13.14 0.36
C ARG A 189 -1.87 -11.94 0.82
N GLN A 190 -2.12 -11.86 2.12
CA GLN A 190 -3.02 -10.88 2.72
C GLN A 190 -2.34 -10.02 3.78
N PHE A 191 -2.58 -8.71 3.70
CA PHE A 191 -2.30 -7.76 4.76
C PHE A 191 -3.60 -7.54 5.55
N GLN A 192 -3.73 -8.20 6.69
CA GLN A 192 -4.96 -8.31 7.45
C GLN A 192 -5.00 -7.27 8.57
N VAL A 193 -6.01 -6.40 8.55
CA VAL A 193 -6.28 -5.42 9.60
C VAL A 193 -7.24 -6.06 10.62
N LEU A 194 -6.76 -6.16 11.86
CA LEU A 194 -7.49 -6.71 12.99
C LEU A 194 -8.05 -5.61 13.89
N HIS A 195 -8.95 -6.01 14.80
CA HIS A 195 -9.43 -5.11 15.85
C HIS A 195 -8.26 -4.68 16.72
N GLN A 196 -8.25 -3.45 17.24
CA GLN A 196 -7.13 -2.91 18.01
C GLN A 196 -6.73 -3.79 19.22
N ASP A 197 -7.71 -4.51 19.78
CA ASP A 197 -7.59 -5.39 20.95
C ASP A 197 -7.57 -6.89 20.58
N ALA A 198 -7.45 -7.23 19.29
CA ALA A 198 -7.45 -8.63 18.84
C ALA A 198 -6.13 -9.33 19.16
N GLU A 199 -6.18 -10.60 19.56
CA GLU A 199 -5.00 -11.46 19.59
C GLU A 199 -4.48 -11.74 18.18
N TYR A 200 -3.16 -11.92 18.06
CA TYR A 200 -2.52 -12.27 16.80
C TYR A 200 -2.46 -13.78 16.61
N THR A 201 -2.72 -14.24 15.39
CA THR A 201 -2.16 -15.50 14.94
C THR A 201 -0.75 -15.19 14.45
N ASN A 202 0.26 -15.51 15.27
CA ASN A 202 1.65 -15.21 14.96
C ASN A 202 2.47 -16.51 14.88
N ASP A 203 2.11 -17.35 13.93
CA ASP A 203 2.82 -18.58 13.63
C ASP A 203 3.26 -18.61 12.16
N ILE A 204 4.57 -18.46 11.96
CA ILE A 204 5.20 -18.54 10.64
C ILE A 204 4.93 -19.89 9.95
N ASN A 205 4.72 -20.96 10.72
CA ASN A 205 4.40 -22.29 10.17
C ASN A 205 2.95 -22.36 9.68
N GLU A 206 2.07 -21.51 10.21
CA GLU A 206 0.71 -21.29 9.70
C GLU A 206 0.68 -20.23 8.58
N GLY A 207 1.85 -19.75 8.16
CA GLY A 207 1.97 -18.79 7.07
C GLY A 207 1.47 -17.39 7.43
N VAL A 208 1.43 -17.02 8.71
CA VAL A 208 0.93 -15.72 9.17
C VAL A 208 1.78 -15.16 10.30
N ILE A 209 2.11 -13.87 10.23
CA ILE A 209 2.85 -13.19 11.27
C ILE A 209 2.24 -11.84 11.63
N LYS A 210 2.52 -11.39 12.84
CA LYS A 210 2.33 -10.00 13.29
C LYS A 210 3.27 -9.07 12.53
N CYS A 211 2.78 -7.91 12.10
CA CYS A 211 3.59 -6.88 11.44
C CYS A 211 4.78 -6.45 12.31
N PRO A 212 6.04 -6.58 11.84
CA PRO A 212 7.22 -6.20 12.62
C PRO A 212 7.27 -4.74 13.06
N SER A 213 6.52 -3.85 12.39
CA SER A 213 6.48 -2.43 12.78
C SER A 213 5.92 -2.19 14.17
N GLU A 214 5.12 -3.11 14.69
CA GLU A 214 4.64 -3.04 16.08
C GLU A 214 5.71 -3.42 17.12
N ASN A 215 6.85 -3.93 16.68
CA ASN A 215 8.02 -4.22 17.51
C ASN A 215 9.17 -3.25 17.21
N GLY A 216 8.91 -2.12 16.54
CA GLY A 216 9.89 -1.07 16.29
C GLY A 216 10.66 -1.16 14.97
N TYR A 217 10.43 -2.20 14.16
CA TYR A 217 11.08 -2.33 12.85
C TYR A 217 10.47 -1.39 11.80
N THR A 218 11.27 -0.95 10.83
CA THR A 218 10.81 -0.18 9.68
C THR A 218 10.49 -1.09 8.48
N CYS A 219 9.67 -0.59 7.56
CA CYS A 219 9.27 -1.37 6.38
C CYS A 219 10.46 -1.77 5.48
N ASP A 220 11.50 -0.93 5.39
CA ASP A 220 12.73 -1.26 4.67
C ASP A 220 13.60 -2.33 5.34
N GLU A 221 13.37 -2.63 6.63
CA GLU A 221 14.05 -3.73 7.31
C GLU A 221 13.36 -5.08 7.03
N CYS A 222 12.03 -5.10 6.88
CA CYS A 222 11.27 -6.35 6.73
C CYS A 222 10.93 -6.73 5.29
N LEU A 223 10.48 -5.77 4.48
CA LEU A 223 10.01 -5.98 3.10
C LEU A 223 8.96 -7.10 2.92
N LEU A 224 8.24 -7.49 3.98
CA LEU A 224 7.33 -8.65 3.95
C LEU A 224 6.10 -8.45 3.06
N CYS A 225 5.75 -7.20 2.74
CA CYS A 225 4.62 -6.86 1.90
C CYS A 225 4.96 -6.87 0.41
N ASP A 226 5.65 -7.90 -0.08
CA ASP A 226 6.25 -7.98 -1.41
C ASP A 226 5.44 -8.83 -2.42
N GLY A 227 4.10 -8.86 -2.31
CA GLY A 227 3.23 -9.51 -3.31
C GLY A 227 3.07 -11.01 -3.14
N GLU A 228 3.09 -11.79 -4.21
CA GLU A 228 3.00 -13.26 -4.17
C GLU A 228 4.41 -13.84 -4.19
N GLN A 229 4.75 -14.75 -3.28
CA GLN A 229 6.12 -15.28 -3.24
C GLN A 229 6.28 -16.54 -4.10
N LYS A 230 7.31 -16.52 -4.96
CA LYS A 230 7.90 -17.71 -5.58
C LYS A 230 9.02 -18.25 -4.67
N GLY A 231 8.75 -19.30 -3.90
CA GLY A 231 9.78 -20.29 -3.52
C GLY A 231 10.39 -20.31 -2.10
N THR A 232 10.06 -19.46 -1.12
CA THR A 232 10.78 -19.48 0.18
C THR A 232 10.01 -19.20 1.48
N GLY A 233 8.67 -19.14 1.52
CA GLY A 233 7.94 -18.94 2.79
C GLY A 233 7.39 -17.53 2.99
N GLY A 234 6.69 -17.01 1.98
CA GLY A 234 5.90 -15.79 2.09
C GLY A 234 4.77 -15.98 3.09
N VAL A 235 4.61 -15.00 3.97
CA VAL A 235 3.59 -15.02 5.03
C VAL A 235 2.55 -13.93 4.81
N ASN A 236 1.33 -14.20 5.26
CA ASN A 236 0.34 -13.17 5.54
C ASN A 236 0.83 -12.29 6.69
N VAL A 237 0.45 -11.02 6.66
CA VAL A 237 0.86 -10.04 7.67
C VAL A 237 -0.38 -9.51 8.36
N GLN A 238 -0.43 -9.62 9.69
CA GLN A 238 -1.51 -9.09 10.51
C GLN A 238 -1.08 -7.79 11.18
N ILE A 239 -2.01 -6.84 11.29
CA ILE A 239 -1.81 -5.60 12.03
C ILE A 239 -3.08 -5.18 12.75
N ARG A 240 -2.96 -4.76 14.01
CA ARG A 240 -4.06 -4.15 14.76
C ARG A 240 -4.37 -2.78 14.18
N ALA A 241 -5.65 -2.43 14.16
CA ALA A 241 -6.08 -1.09 13.80
C ALA A 241 -5.38 -0.05 14.70
N HIS A 242 -4.63 0.86 14.10
CA HIS A 242 -3.82 1.86 14.80
C HIS A 242 -3.88 3.22 14.09
N GLY A 243 -3.32 4.24 14.74
CA GLY A 243 -3.31 5.62 14.25
C GLY A 243 -4.25 6.52 15.03
N VAL A 244 -4.91 7.44 14.34
CA VAL A 244 -5.78 8.43 14.99
C VAL A 244 -7.02 7.76 15.58
N LYS A 245 -7.26 7.96 16.89
CA LYS A 245 -8.30 7.28 17.69
C LYS A 245 -9.66 7.19 17.00
N TYR A 246 -10.16 8.29 16.42
CA TYR A 246 -11.49 8.26 15.78
C TYR A 246 -11.52 7.38 14.52
N LYS A 247 -10.43 7.29 13.75
CA LYS A 247 -10.33 6.41 12.58
C LYS A 247 -10.23 4.95 13.01
N THR A 248 -9.40 4.66 14.02
CA THR A 248 -9.30 3.35 14.65
C THR A 248 -10.66 2.87 15.15
N ASN A 249 -11.41 3.73 15.85
CA ASN A 249 -12.77 3.42 16.31
C ASN A 249 -13.74 3.07 15.17
N ARG A 250 -13.61 3.71 13.99
CA ARG A 250 -14.44 3.39 12.82
C ARG A 250 -14.10 2.02 12.24
N ILE A 251 -12.82 1.64 12.20
CA ILE A 251 -12.38 0.29 11.80
C ILE A 251 -12.91 -0.75 12.79
N ASN A 252 -12.74 -0.50 14.09
CA ASN A 252 -13.20 -1.41 15.14
C ASN A 252 -14.73 -1.59 15.11
N LYS A 253 -15.50 -0.54 14.84
CA LYS A 253 -16.96 -0.64 14.64
C LYS A 253 -17.31 -1.53 13.45
N LEU A 254 -16.60 -1.39 12.33
CA LEU A 254 -16.80 -2.22 11.14
C LEU A 254 -16.51 -3.70 11.45
N LEU A 255 -15.42 -3.97 12.15
CA LEU A 255 -15.01 -5.32 12.55
C LEU A 255 -16.00 -5.97 13.52
N LYS A 256 -16.58 -5.22 14.45
CA LYS A 256 -17.62 -5.74 15.37
C LYS A 256 -18.94 -6.06 14.69
N ALA A 257 -19.22 -5.39 13.57
CA ALA A 257 -20.49 -5.51 12.88
C ALA A 257 -20.47 -6.56 11.75
N ASP A 258 -19.31 -7.18 11.47
CA ASP A 258 -19.14 -8.19 10.41
C ASP A 258 -19.66 -7.75 9.01
N MET A 259 -19.64 -6.45 8.72
CA MET A 259 -20.43 -5.87 7.60
C MET A 259 -19.76 -5.88 6.22
N ILE A 260 -18.59 -6.51 6.04
CA ILE A 260 -17.95 -6.52 4.72
C ILE A 260 -18.49 -7.71 3.92
N SER A 261 -19.44 -7.43 3.04
CA SER A 261 -19.88 -8.33 1.97
C SER A 261 -19.61 -7.66 0.63
N VAL A 262 -18.90 -8.34 -0.28
CA VAL A 262 -18.65 -7.90 -1.67
C VAL A 262 -19.93 -7.50 -2.42
N LYS A 263 -21.12 -7.93 -1.99
CA LYS A 263 -22.38 -7.53 -2.63
C LYS A 263 -22.66 -6.02 -2.56
N ASN A 264 -21.99 -5.27 -1.69
CA ASN A 264 -22.21 -3.84 -1.48
C ASN A 264 -20.99 -2.95 -1.81
N ILE A 265 -20.01 -3.45 -2.58
CA ILE A 265 -18.79 -2.71 -2.94
C ILE A 265 -18.55 -2.63 -4.45
#